data_AF-A0A2X0PIV5-F1
#
_entry.id   AF-A0A2X0PIV5-F1
#
_cell.length_a   1.000
_cell.length_b   1.000
_cell.length_c   1.000
_cell.angle_alpha   90.00
_cell.angle_beta   90.00
_cell.angle_gamma   90.00
#
_symmetry.space_group_name_H-M   'P 1'
#
loop_
_entity.id
_entity.type
_entity.pdbx_description
1 polymer ?
#
loop_
_entity_poly.entity_id
_entity_poly.type
_entity_poly.pdbx_seq_one_letter_code
_entity_poly.pdbx_strand_id
1 'polypeptide(L)'
;MSKLTKQDKIHIFEEWTLEDKRGTYLSKKYGVNIANINYLVSLIKMHGLSILDKPYAHYSKEFKEQAIKGVLLGNEAINAVALDLGLASRGMLGNWVRSCKENGYNVVIKKNGL
;
A
#
# COMPACT_ATOMS: atom_id res chain seq x y z
N MET A 1 14.52 -3.17 8.94
CA MET A 1 13.30 -4.00 8.71
C MET A 1 13.58 -4.89 7.52
N SER A 2 13.48 -6.20 7.69
CA SER A 2 13.58 -7.15 6.58
C SER A 2 12.39 -6.94 5.64
N LYS A 3 12.66 -6.92 4.34
CA LYS A 3 11.62 -6.77 3.33
C LYS A 3 10.87 -8.10 3.22
N LEU A 4 9.54 -8.09 3.44
CA LEU A 4 8.71 -9.28 3.23
C LEU A 4 8.87 -9.78 1.79
N THR A 5 9.20 -11.06 1.64
CA THR A 5 9.16 -11.76 0.36
C THR A 5 7.72 -11.97 -0.09
N LYS A 6 7.52 -12.39 -1.35
CA LYS A 6 6.18 -12.79 -1.82
C LYS A 6 5.63 -13.94 -0.97
N GLN A 7 6.48 -14.91 -0.65
CA GLN A 7 6.10 -16.07 0.16
C GLN A 7 5.68 -15.67 1.57
N ASP A 8 6.41 -14.75 2.21
CA ASP A 8 6.02 -14.26 3.54
C ASP A 8 4.63 -13.64 3.53
N LYS A 9 4.30 -12.88 2.47
CA LYS A 9 2.98 -12.25 2.34
C LYS A 9 1.86 -13.27 2.16
N ILE A 10 2.12 -14.36 1.42
CA ILE A 10 1.20 -15.47 1.26
C ILE A 10 0.96 -16.15 2.61
N HIS A 11 2.03 -16.51 3.33
CA HIS A 11 1.91 -17.14 4.65
C HIS A 11 1.18 -16.24 5.67
N ILE A 12 1.45 -14.93 5.68
CA ILE A 12 0.71 -13.98 6.54
C ILE A 12 -0.79 -14.04 6.26
N PHE A 13 -1.17 -14.12 4.98
CA PHE A 13 -2.57 -14.16 4.57
C PHE A 13 -3.22 -15.52 4.93
N GLU A 14 -2.52 -16.62 4.72
CA GLU A 14 -2.97 -17.97 5.09
C GLU A 14 -3.14 -18.09 6.61
N GLU A 15 -2.16 -17.67 7.41
CA GLU A 15 -2.27 -17.69 8.87
C GLU A 15 -3.40 -16.80 9.39
N TRP A 16 -3.63 -15.65 8.75
CA TRP A 16 -4.78 -14.80 9.08
C TRP A 16 -6.11 -15.50 8.80
N THR A 17 -6.23 -16.19 7.65
CA THR A 17 -7.52 -16.68 7.13
C THR A 17 -7.85 -18.11 7.54
N LEU A 18 -6.86 -18.99 7.63
CA LEU A 18 -7.00 -20.41 7.92
C LEU A 18 -6.78 -20.73 9.41
N GLU A 19 -5.90 -19.97 10.08
CA GLU A 19 -5.52 -20.22 11.47
C GLU A 19 -6.07 -19.18 12.46
N ASP A 20 -6.89 -18.23 11.97
CA ASP A 20 -7.46 -17.11 12.74
C ASP A 20 -6.41 -16.33 13.56
N LYS A 21 -5.19 -16.19 13.02
CA LYS A 21 -4.13 -15.44 13.70
C LYS A 21 -4.44 -13.95 13.65
N ARG A 22 -4.31 -13.30 14.81
CA ARG A 22 -4.48 -11.84 14.94
C ARG A 22 -3.26 -11.08 14.44
N GLY A 23 -3.48 -9.85 13.97
CA GLY A 23 -2.43 -8.97 13.48
C GLY A 23 -1.29 -8.69 14.48
N THR A 24 -1.56 -8.72 15.79
CA THR A 24 -0.50 -8.58 16.83
C THR A 24 0.47 -9.75 16.84
N TYR A 25 0.00 -10.98 16.64
CA TYR A 25 0.83 -12.17 16.56
C TYR A 25 1.69 -12.12 15.29
N LEU A 26 1.05 -11.89 14.14
CA LEU A 26 1.72 -11.82 12.84
C LEU A 26 2.74 -10.68 12.81
N SER A 27 2.43 -9.54 13.42
CA SER A 27 3.34 -8.41 13.56
C SER A 27 4.64 -8.80 14.27
N LYS A 28 4.54 -9.55 15.37
CA LYS A 28 5.71 -10.05 16.12
C LYS A 28 6.47 -11.12 15.34
N LYS A 29 5.76 -12.10 14.77
CA LYS A 29 6.35 -13.22 14.02
C LYS A 29 7.18 -12.76 12.83
N TYR A 30 6.67 -11.80 12.07
CA TYR A 30 7.31 -11.30 10.85
C TYR A 30 8.14 -10.03 11.06
N GLY A 31 8.14 -9.46 12.27
CA GLY A 31 8.85 -8.21 12.56
C GLY A 31 8.32 -7.01 11.76
N VAL A 32 7.01 -6.98 11.48
CA VAL A 32 6.34 -5.95 10.67
C VAL A 32 5.29 -5.25 11.50
N ASN A 33 5.10 -3.94 11.29
CA ASN A 33 4.07 -3.19 12.01
C ASN A 33 2.65 -3.76 11.77
N ILE A 34 1.84 -3.83 12.82
CA ILE A 34 0.46 -4.33 12.75
C ILE A 34 -0.40 -3.64 11.69
N ALA A 35 -0.24 -2.34 11.47
CA ALA A 35 -0.95 -1.61 10.44
C ALA A 35 -0.58 -2.10 9.02
N ASN A 36 0.67 -2.51 8.81
CA ASN A 36 1.11 -3.07 7.53
C ASN A 36 0.58 -4.49 7.34
N ILE A 37 0.48 -5.30 8.40
CA ILE A 37 -0.16 -6.61 8.36
C ILE A 37 -1.64 -6.46 7.98
N ASN A 38 -2.37 -5.61 8.69
CA ASN A 38 -3.80 -5.37 8.43
C ASN A 38 -4.03 -4.84 7.01
N TYR A 39 -3.16 -3.96 6.53
CA TYR A 39 -3.20 -3.45 5.16
C TYR A 39 -2.98 -4.56 4.14
N LEU A 40 -1.93 -5.37 4.30
CA LEU A 40 -1.61 -6.48 3.40
C LEU A 40 -2.77 -7.47 3.29
N VAL A 41 -3.36 -7.85 4.42
CA VAL A 41 -4.51 -8.76 4.44
C VAL A 41 -5.70 -8.14 3.71
N SER A 42 -6.00 -6.87 3.97
CA SER A 42 -7.11 -6.17 3.29
C SER A 42 -6.88 -6.06 1.79
N LEU A 43 -5.64 -5.79 1.38
CA LEU A 43 -5.25 -5.70 -0.03
C LEU A 43 -5.46 -7.03 -0.75
N ILE A 44 -5.02 -8.15 -0.15
CA ILE A 44 -5.19 -9.49 -0.74
C ILE A 44 -6.66 -9.90 -0.72
N LYS A 45 -7.44 -9.57 0.32
CA LYS A 45 -8.89 -9.84 0.35
C LYS A 45 -9.63 -9.13 -0.80
N MET A 46 -9.23 -7.91 -1.12
CA MET A 46 -9.90 -7.08 -2.13
C MET A 46 -9.51 -7.45 -3.56
N HIS A 47 -8.24 -7.76 -3.81
CA HIS A 47 -7.70 -7.95 -5.17
C HIS A 47 -7.27 -9.39 -5.48
N GLY A 48 -7.33 -10.28 -4.49
CA GLY A 48 -6.79 -11.63 -4.57
C GLY A 48 -5.26 -11.69 -4.50
N LEU A 49 -4.71 -12.90 -4.49
CA LEU A 49 -3.26 -13.13 -4.39
C LEU A 49 -2.47 -12.60 -5.60
N SER A 50 -3.12 -12.47 -6.77
CA SER A 50 -2.51 -11.95 -8.00
C SER A 50 -1.96 -10.52 -7.85
N ILE A 51 -2.46 -9.75 -6.86
CA ILE A 51 -1.94 -8.41 -6.58
C ILE A 51 -0.47 -8.42 -6.15
N LEU A 52 0.00 -9.54 -5.60
CA LEU A 52 1.39 -9.71 -5.18
C LEU A 52 2.36 -9.90 -6.35
N ASP A 53 1.85 -10.20 -7.54
CA ASP A 53 2.62 -10.34 -8.78
C ASP A 53 2.80 -9.03 -9.54
N LYS A 54 2.10 -7.96 -9.14
CA LYS A 54 2.28 -6.66 -9.79
C LYS A 54 3.74 -6.21 -9.60
N PRO A 55 4.47 -5.91 -10.70
CA PRO A 55 5.80 -5.34 -10.59
C PRO A 55 5.74 -3.99 -9.88
N TYR A 56 6.88 -3.50 -9.40
CA TYR A 56 6.98 -2.12 -8.95
C TYR A 56 6.63 -1.20 -10.13
N ALA A 57 5.37 -0.75 -10.15
CA ALA A 57 4.86 0.03 -11.26
C ALA A 57 5.43 1.45 -11.20
N HIS A 58 5.97 1.91 -12.33
CA HIS A 58 6.09 3.33 -12.59
C HIS A 58 4.68 3.86 -12.85
N TYR A 59 4.00 4.34 -11.80
CA TYR A 59 2.71 4.98 -11.94
C TYR A 59 2.86 6.27 -12.76
N SER A 60 2.01 6.44 -13.77
CA SER A 60 1.97 7.64 -14.61
C SER A 60 1.63 8.88 -13.78
N LYS A 61 1.88 10.06 -14.34
CA LYS A 61 1.55 11.33 -13.69
C LYS A 61 0.06 11.41 -13.41
N GLU A 62 -0.73 11.05 -14.42
CA GLU A 62 -2.18 11.11 -14.45
C GLU A 62 -2.78 10.20 -13.38
N PHE A 63 -2.23 8.98 -13.24
CA PHE A 63 -2.64 8.05 -12.19
C PHE A 63 -2.38 8.62 -10.79
N LYS A 64 -1.19 9.18 -10.56
CA LYS A 64 -0.85 9.80 -9.26
C LYS A 64 -1.73 11.01 -8.99
N GLU A 65 -2.00 11.84 -10.00
CA GLU A 65 -2.89 12.99 -9.91
C GLU A 65 -4.30 12.59 -9.51
N GLN A 66 -4.87 11.55 -10.14
CA GLN A 66 -6.19 11.05 -9.79
C GLN A 66 -6.24 10.55 -8.34
N ALA A 67 -5.25 9.77 -7.91
CA ALA A 67 -5.16 9.28 -6.53
C ALA A 67 -5.05 10.42 -5.51
N ILE A 68 -4.23 11.45 -5.80
CA ILE A 68 -4.08 12.62 -4.93
C ILE A 68 -5.37 13.44 -4.88
N LYS A 69 -6.06 13.63 -6.02
CA LYS A 69 -7.32 14.37 -6.10
C LYS A 69 -8.42 13.71 -5.26
N GLY A 70 -8.52 12.37 -5.28
CA GLY A 70 -9.47 11.65 -4.42
C GLY A 70 -9.28 11.96 -2.93
N VAL A 71 -8.02 11.95 -2.47
CA VAL A 71 -7.70 12.28 -1.07
C VAL A 71 -7.93 13.76 -0.74
N LEU A 72 -7.45 14.68 -1.58
CA LEU A 72 -7.46 16.11 -1.27
C LEU A 72 -8.80 16.80 -1.51
N LEU A 73 -9.52 16.42 -2.56
CA LEU A 73 -10.78 17.04 -2.98
C LEU A 73 -11.99 16.19 -2.58
N GLY A 74 -11.88 14.87 -2.68
CA GLY A 74 -12.93 13.93 -2.28
C GLY A 74 -13.01 13.70 -0.77
N ASN A 75 -12.05 14.21 0.00
CA ASN A 75 -11.90 13.96 1.44
C ASN A 75 -11.84 12.46 1.79
N GLU A 76 -11.35 11.64 0.84
CA GLU A 76 -11.25 10.20 1.02
C GLU A 76 -10.05 9.84 1.90
N ALA A 77 -10.21 8.82 2.73
CA ALA A 77 -9.11 8.34 3.55
C ALA A 77 -7.99 7.75 2.67
N ILE A 78 -6.74 8.19 2.86
CA ILE A 78 -5.55 7.67 2.16
C ILE A 78 -5.52 6.13 2.15
N ASN A 79 -5.93 5.50 3.24
CA ASN A 79 -5.94 4.04 3.35
C ASN A 79 -6.95 3.38 2.41
N ALA A 80 -8.14 3.96 2.26
CA ALA A 80 -9.18 3.46 1.36
C ALA A 80 -8.74 3.60 -0.09
N VAL A 81 -8.37 4.82 -0.50
CA VAL A 81 -7.89 5.10 -1.87
C VAL A 81 -6.69 4.22 -2.23
N ALA A 82 -5.75 4.01 -1.30
CA ALA A 82 -4.61 3.13 -1.56
C ALA A 82 -5.00 1.66 -1.74
N LEU A 83 -5.99 1.17 -0.97
CA LEU A 83 -6.52 -0.19 -1.13
C LEU A 83 -7.27 -0.34 -2.45
N ASP A 84 -8.16 0.59 -2.79
CA ASP A 84 -8.97 0.54 -4.01
C ASP A 84 -8.09 0.54 -5.26
N LEU A 85 -7.03 1.36 -5.25
CA LEU A 85 -6.04 1.42 -6.33
C LEU A 85 -5.04 0.25 -6.35
N GLY A 86 -5.10 -0.63 -5.35
CA GLY A 86 -4.20 -1.78 -5.23
C GLY A 86 -2.74 -1.39 -4.99
N LEU A 87 -2.48 -0.28 -4.29
CA LEU A 87 -1.13 0.18 -4.00
C LEU A 87 -0.44 -0.75 -3.00
N ALA A 88 0.88 -0.90 -3.13
CA ALA A 88 1.68 -1.76 -2.26
C ALA A 88 1.70 -1.32 -0.79
N SER A 89 1.40 -0.04 -0.50
CA SER A 89 1.25 0.46 0.87
C SER A 89 0.48 1.78 0.90
N ARG A 90 -0.24 2.04 2.00
CA ARG A 90 -0.80 3.37 2.29
C ARG A 90 0.24 4.50 2.34
N GLY A 91 1.47 4.17 2.73
CA GLY A 91 2.57 5.13 2.83
C GLY A 91 2.99 5.68 1.47
N MET A 92 2.82 4.91 0.40
CA MET A 92 3.11 5.34 -0.96
C MET A 92 2.23 6.53 -1.37
N LEU A 93 0.91 6.42 -1.20
CA LEU A 93 -0.02 7.51 -1.48
C LEU A 93 0.18 8.68 -0.52
N GLY A 94 0.43 8.40 0.77
CA GLY A 94 0.75 9.45 1.73
C GLY A 94 1.97 10.29 1.34
N ASN A 95 3.00 9.66 0.77
CA ASN A 95 4.18 10.36 0.25
C ASN A 95 3.86 11.19 -1.01
N TRP A 96 3.01 10.69 -1.90
CA TRP A 96 2.56 11.45 -3.08
C TRP A 96 1.77 12.70 -2.67
N VAL A 97 0.84 12.55 -1.72
CA VAL A 97 0.03 13.66 -1.19
C VAL A 97 0.91 14.69 -0.50
N ARG A 98 1.86 14.25 0.35
CA ARG A 98 2.81 15.16 1.02
C ARG A 98 3.64 15.93 0.00
N SER A 99 4.27 15.22 -0.94
CA SER A 99 5.09 15.83 -1.97
C SER A 99 4.30 16.81 -2.84
N CYS A 100 3.03 16.52 -3.13
CA CYS A 100 2.17 17.44 -3.87
C CYS A 100 1.95 18.76 -3.10
N LYS A 101 1.63 18.69 -1.80
CA LYS A 101 1.47 19.87 -0.94
C LYS A 101 2.75 20.71 -0.85
N GLU A 102 3.90 20.05 -0.69
CA GLU A 102 5.21 20.72 -0.61
C GLU A 102 5.60 21.46 -1.90
N ASN A 103 5.11 21.02 -3.07
CA ASN A 103 5.39 21.63 -4.36
C ASN A 103 4.26 22.57 -4.86
N GLY A 104 3.48 23.13 -3.94
CA GLY A 104 2.40 24.07 -4.29
C GLY A 104 1.25 23.41 -5.04
N TYR A 105 0.88 22.19 -4.64
CA TYR A 105 -0.16 21.35 -5.25
C TYR A 105 0.16 20.86 -6.67
N ASN A 106 1.43 20.87 -7.06
CA ASN A 106 1.92 20.26 -8.28
C ASN A 106 2.34 18.80 -8.04
N VAL A 107 1.88 17.88 -8.90
CA VAL A 107 2.27 16.47 -8.80
C VAL A 107 3.67 16.26 -9.36
N VAL A 108 4.61 15.92 -8.47
CA VAL A 108 6.01 15.65 -8.83
C VAL A 108 6.21 14.17 -9.14
N ILE A 109 6.66 13.89 -10.36
CA ILE A 109 7.28 12.59 -10.68
C ILE A 109 8.76 12.70 -10.32
N LYS A 110 9.16 12.11 -9.20
CA LYS A 110 10.59 11.82 -8.98
C LYS A 110 11.02 10.81 -10.04
N LYS A 111 11.85 11.23 -11.00
CA LYS A 111 12.68 10.30 -11.76
C LYS A 111 13.64 9.70 -10.73
N ASN A 112 13.47 8.43 -10.39
CA ASN A 112 14.52 7.72 -9.66
C ASN A 112 15.78 7.83 -10.53
N GLY A 113 16.92 8.15 -9.92
CA GLY A 113 18.19 8.30 -10.63
C GLY A 113 18.43 7.11 -11.56
N LEU A 114 18.91 7.44 -12.76
CA LEU A 114 19.43 6.49 -13.75
C LEU A 114 20.34 5.45 -13.09
#